data_AF-A0A3M7LZM9-F1
#
_entry.id   AF-A0A3M7LZM9-F1
#
_cell.length_a   1.000
_cell.length_b   1.000
_cell.length_c   1.000
_cell.angle_alpha   90.00
_cell.angle_beta   90.00
_cell.angle_gamma   90.00
#
_symmetry.space_group_name_H-M   'P 1'
#
loop_
_entity.id
_entity.type
_entity.pdbx_description
1 polymer ?
#
loop_
_entity_poly.entity_id
_entity_poly.type
_entity_poly.pdbx_seq_one_letter_code
_entity_poly.pdbx_strand_id
1 'polypeptide(L)' 'MCDYTQVQYKCTHVRYVVRAWCTKYQTTHVRCPANVTAVLVFPSHVRTT' A
#
# COMPACT_ATOMS: atom_id res chain seq x y z
N MET A 1 -0.91 -11.71 -5.02
CA MET A 1 -2.32 -12.03 -5.29
C MET A 1 -2.36 -13.47 -5.77
N CYS A 2 -3.33 -14.26 -5.34
CA CYS A 2 -3.41 -15.70 -5.65
C CYS A 2 -4.86 -16.10 -5.98
N ASP A 3 -5.06 -17.36 -6.36
CA ASP A 3 -6.38 -17.91 -6.70
C ASP A 3 -7.12 -17.09 -7.75
N TYR A 4 -6.65 -17.16 -8.98
CA TYR A 4 -7.31 -16.49 -10.10
C TYR A 4 -8.45 -17.35 -10.63
N THR A 5 -9.56 -16.72 -10.97
CA THR A 5 -10.58 -17.33 -11.84
C THR A 5 -10.56 -16.70 -13.21
N GLN A 6 -10.61 -17.56 -14.21
CA GLN A 6 -10.76 -17.17 -15.60
C GLN A 6 -12.23 -16.83 -15.86
N VAL A 7 -12.49 -15.65 -16.41
CA VAL A 7 -13.80 -15.20 -16.86
C VAL A 7 -13.70 -14.92 -18.34
N GLN A 8 -14.53 -15.60 -19.12
CA GLN A 8 -14.66 -15.35 -20.55
C GLN A 8 -15.91 -14.50 -20.79
N TYR A 9 -15.71 -13.30 -21.33
CA TYR A 9 -16.79 -12.39 -21.65
C TYR A 9 -17.38 -12.70 -23.02
N LYS A 10 -18.62 -12.25 -23.25
CA LYS A 10 -19.29 -12.36 -24.55
C LYS A 10 -18.52 -11.65 -25.68
N CYS A 11 -17.70 -10.66 -25.34
CA CYS A 11 -16.79 -9.98 -26.27
C CYS A 11 -15.48 -10.75 -26.53
N THR A 12 -15.47 -12.07 -26.31
CA THR A 12 -14.34 -13.01 -26.45
C THR A 12 -13.10 -12.73 -25.61
N HIS A 13 -13.06 -11.63 -24.87
CA HIS A 13 -12.00 -11.34 -23.91
C HIS A 13 -11.99 -12.32 -22.74
N VAL A 14 -10.80 -12.75 -22.40
CA VAL A 14 -10.52 -13.54 -21.20
C VAL A 14 -9.88 -12.62 -20.16
N ARG A 15 -10.42 -12.60 -18.94
CA ARG A 15 -9.78 -11.95 -17.79
C ARG A 15 -9.53 -12.94 -16.67
N TYR A 16 -8.42 -12.75 -15.97
CA TYR A 16 -8.12 -13.44 -14.73
C TYR A 16 -8.45 -12.52 -13.56
N VAL A 17 -9.49 -12.86 -12.81
CA VAL A 17 -9.94 -12.11 -11.63
C VAL A 17 -9.34 -12.76 -10.39
N VAL A 18 -8.69 -11.95 -9.55
CA VAL A 18 -8.15 -12.39 -8.25
C VAL A 18 -9.31 -12.74 -7.32
N ARG A 19 -9.35 -13.96 -6.76
CA ARG A 19 -10.33 -14.33 -5.72
C ARG A 19 -9.79 -14.16 -4.31
N ALA A 20 -8.48 -14.31 -4.13
CA ALA A 20 -7.87 -14.21 -2.81
C ALA A 20 -6.51 -13.51 -2.83
N TRP A 21 -6.20 -12.82 -1.74
CA TRP A 21 -4.86 -12.32 -1.49
C TRP A 21 -4.10 -13.39 -0.71
N CYS A 22 -3.08 -14.02 -1.31
CA CYS A 22 -2.22 -14.93 -0.58
C CYS A 22 -1.37 -14.21 0.48
N THR A 23 -0.95 -14.98 1.47
CA THR A 23 -0.03 -14.55 2.54
C THR A 23 1.25 -13.94 2.00
N LYS A 24 1.83 -14.49 0.93
CA LYS A 24 3.01 -13.89 0.25
C LYS A 24 2.76 -12.45 -0.22
N TYR A 25 1.54 -12.13 -0.65
CA TYR A 25 1.22 -10.76 -1.02
C TYR A 25 1.16 -9.86 0.22
N GLN A 26 0.54 -10.31 1.30
CA GLN A 26 0.46 -9.56 2.56
C GLN A 26 1.86 -9.24 3.12
N THR A 27 2.81 -10.17 3.04
CA THR A 27 4.18 -9.95 3.53
C THR A 27 4.95 -8.95 2.68
N THR A 28 4.73 -8.93 1.37
CA THR A 28 5.44 -7.99 0.46
C THR A 28 4.74 -6.64 0.33
N HIS A 29 3.43 -6.58 0.54
CA HIS A 29 2.61 -5.38 0.35
C HIS A 29 2.49 -4.60 1.67
N VAL A 30 3.65 -4.20 2.19
CA VAL A 30 3.76 -3.37 3.39
C VAL A 30 3.76 -1.91 2.95
N ARG A 31 3.02 -1.06 3.67
CA ARG A 31 3.01 0.37 3.38
C ARG A 31 4.39 0.94 3.69
N CYS A 32 4.95 1.72 2.77
CA CYS A 32 6.18 2.45 3.05
C CYS A 32 5.97 3.38 4.26
N PRO A 33 6.99 3.56 5.12
CA PRO A 33 6.91 4.56 6.19
C PRO A 33 6.63 5.92 5.57
N ALA A 34 5.78 6.71 6.22
CA ALA A 34 5.56 8.08 5.80
C ALA A 34 6.91 8.83 5.89
N ASN A 35 7.36 9.40 4.77
CA ASN A 35 8.53 10.26 4.76
C ASN A 35 8.15 11.64 5.32
N VAL A 36 7.98 11.73 6.63
CA VAL A 36 7.59 12.97 7.32
C VAL A 36 8.86 13.79 7.60
N THR A 37 9.20 14.71 6.70
CA THR A 37 10.31 15.67 6.88
C THR A 37 9.85 16.99 7.50
N ALA A 38 8.93 16.94 8.47
CA ALA A 38 8.52 18.11 9.22
C ALA A 38 9.12 18.06 10.63
N VAL A 39 10.41 18.39 10.73
CA VAL A 39 11.00 18.74 12.03
C VAL A 39 10.62 20.18 12.30
N LEU A 40 9.53 20.40 13.05
CA LEU A 40 9.33 21.67 13.73
C LEU A 40 10.30 21.69 14.92
N VAL A 41 11.53 22.16 14.68
CA VAL A 41 12.37 22.62 15.78
C VAL A 41 11.69 23.88 16.31
N PHE A 42 10.82 23.73 17.31
CA PHE A 42 10.53 24.85 18.18
C PHE A 42 11.85 25.19 18.88
N PRO A 43 12.40 26.40 18.74
CA PRO A 43 13.52 26.80 19.56
C PRO A 43 13.00 26.86 21.00
N SER A 44 13.24 25.78 21.73
CA SER A 44 13.15 25.77 23.19
C SER A 44 14.25 26.70 23.69
N HIS A 45 13.94 27.98 23.82
CA HIS A 45 14.41 28.90 24.86
C HIS A 45 13.88 30.31 24.62
N VAL A 46 12.61 30.55 25.00
CA VAL A 46 12.27 31.85 25.59
C VAL A 46 12.82 31.83 27.01
N ARG A 47 13.98 32.43 27.20
CA ARG A 47 14.41 32.98 28.49
C ARG A 47 15.26 34.22 28.22
N THR A 48 14.59 35.33 27.92
CA THR A 48 15.14 36.66 28.13
C THR A 48 15.22 36.90 29.63
N THR A 49 16.44 36.88 30.17
CA THR A 49 16.80 37.62 31.40
C THR A 49 16.80 39.11 31.13
#